data_AF-A0A9P3NA80-F1
#
_entry.id   AF-A0A9P3NA80-F1
#
_cell.length_a   1.000
_cell.length_b   1.000
_cell.length_c   1.000
_cell.angle_alpha   90.00
_cell.angle_beta   90.00
_cell.angle_gamma   90.00
#
_symmetry.space_group_name_H-M   'P 1'
#
loop_
_entity.id
_entity.type
_entity.pdbx_description
1 polymer ?
#
loop_
_entity_poly.entity_id
_entity_poly.type
_entity_poly.pdbx_seq_one_letter_code
_entity_poly.pdbx_strand_id
1 'polypeptide(L)'
;MARSLSAIALAAATLVVLLCATQSEAKAKTFTVGGRGLSPWGFGVMTWKPSAPIHKGDFLKFSWKGIPHDVWLMNNVDAYNNCNFSAAKKKTGITSFGSYMYKVTSTASPLYFSCSVIGHCKADNMKVAIPITA
;
A
#
# COMPACT_ATOMS: atom_id res chain seq x y z
N MET A 1 -37.12 24.47 -43.83
CA MET A 1 -35.83 23.98 -43.30
C MET A 1 -36.03 23.54 -41.84
N ALA A 2 -36.52 22.32 -41.62
CA ALA A 2 -36.60 21.76 -40.27
C ALA A 2 -35.44 20.77 -40.13
N ARG A 3 -34.25 21.28 -39.78
CA ARG A 3 -33.14 20.40 -39.45
C ARG A 3 -33.50 19.74 -38.12
N SER A 4 -33.59 18.42 -38.17
CA SER A 4 -34.02 17.50 -37.13
C SER A 4 -33.34 17.77 -35.78
N LEU A 5 -34.03 18.52 -34.92
CA LEU A 5 -33.65 18.72 -33.52
C LEU A 5 -33.59 17.40 -32.73
N SER A 6 -34.27 16.34 -33.20
CA SER A 6 -34.27 15.00 -32.58
C SER A 6 -32.96 14.23 -32.73
N ALA A 7 -32.23 14.37 -33.83
CA ALA A 7 -31.05 13.54 -34.08
C ALA A 7 -29.86 13.96 -33.20
N ILE A 8 -29.73 15.27 -32.96
CA ILE A 8 -28.64 15.87 -32.17
C ILE A 8 -28.86 15.61 -30.67
N ALA A 9 -30.10 15.71 -30.19
CA ALA A 9 -30.44 15.44 -28.79
C ALA A 9 -30.24 13.96 -28.42
N LEU A 10 -30.58 13.03 -29.32
CA LEU A 10 -30.43 11.59 -29.11
C LEU A 10 -28.96 11.13 -29.13
N ALA A 11 -28.14 11.74 -30.00
CA ALA A 11 -26.70 11.51 -30.07
C ALA A 11 -25.95 12.03 -28.83
N ALA A 12 -26.35 13.18 -28.29
CA ALA A 12 -25.76 13.72 -27.07
C ALA A 12 -26.12 12.89 -25.82
N ALA A 13 -27.37 12.44 -25.70
CA ALA A 13 -27.82 11.60 -24.58
C ALA A 13 -27.14 10.22 -24.56
N THR A 14 -26.92 9.61 -25.72
CA THR A 14 -26.23 8.31 -25.84
C THR A 14 -24.74 8.41 -25.53
N LEU A 15 -24.06 9.51 -25.92
CA LEU A 15 -22.65 9.75 -25.59
C LEU A 15 -22.42 9.97 -24.08
N VAL A 16 -23.34 10.65 -23.39
CA VAL A 16 -23.27 10.87 -21.93
C VAL A 16 -23.47 9.56 -21.15
N VAL A 17 -24.37 8.68 -21.59
CA VAL A 17 -24.56 7.35 -20.97
C VAL A 17 -23.33 6.44 -21.19
N LEU A 18 -22.67 6.54 -22.35
CA LEU A 18 -21.44 5.79 -22.63
C LEU A 18 -20.24 6.26 -21.79
N LEU A 19 -20.12 7.57 -21.51
CA LEU A 19 -19.08 8.09 -20.60
C LEU A 19 -19.37 7.76 -19.11
N CYS A 20 -20.64 7.60 -18.73
CA CYS A 20 -21.01 7.20 -17.37
C CYS A 20 -20.72 5.70 -17.13
N ALA A 21 -20.80 4.87 -18.18
CA ALA A 21 -20.55 3.42 -18.10
C ALA A 21 -19.06 3.04 -17.96
N THR A 22 -18.12 3.98 -18.11
CA THR A 22 -16.67 3.72 -17.94
C THR A 22 -16.16 4.01 -16.54
N GLN A 23 -17.02 4.34 -15.57
CA GLN A 23 -16.59 4.42 -14.18
C GLN A 23 -16.40 3.01 -13.61
N SER A 24 -15.29 2.38 -14.01
CA SER A 24 -14.74 1.27 -13.25
C SER A 24 -14.29 1.83 -11.91
N GLU A 25 -15.11 1.64 -10.87
CA GLU A 25 -14.62 1.73 -9.51
C GLU A 25 -13.51 0.69 -9.36
N ALA A 26 -12.26 1.15 -9.44
CA ALA A 26 -11.12 0.29 -9.14
C ALA A 26 -11.24 -0.10 -7.67
N LYS A 27 -11.74 -1.30 -7.42
CA LYS A 27 -11.83 -1.86 -6.07
C LYS A 27 -10.42 -1.90 -5.46
N ALA A 28 -10.27 -1.29 -4.29
CA ALA A 28 -9.02 -1.34 -3.53
C ALA A 28 -8.57 -2.78 -3.29
N LYS A 29 -7.32 -3.07 -3.63
CA LYS A 29 -6.66 -4.36 -3.41
C LYS A 29 -6.00 -4.37 -2.03
N THR A 30 -5.81 -5.56 -1.46
CA THR A 30 -5.04 -5.75 -0.23
C THR A 30 -3.83 -6.62 -0.53
N PHE A 31 -2.65 -6.13 -0.15
CA PHE A 31 -1.37 -6.81 -0.29
C PHE A 31 -0.87 -7.23 1.09
N THR A 32 -0.74 -8.53 1.32
CA THR A 32 -0.07 -9.03 2.52
C THR A 32 1.43 -8.89 2.35
N VAL A 33 2.02 -7.98 3.12
CA VAL A 33 3.46 -7.70 3.10
C VAL A 33 4.21 -8.92 3.62
N GLY A 34 5.13 -9.46 2.83
CA GLY A 34 5.81 -10.73 3.09
C GLY A 34 5.10 -11.97 2.53
N GLY A 35 3.93 -11.81 1.91
CA GLY A 35 3.27 -12.88 1.15
C GLY A 35 2.46 -13.85 2.02
N ARG A 36 2.55 -15.15 1.70
CA ARG A 36 1.78 -16.21 2.36
C ARG A 36 2.55 -16.73 3.58
N GLY A 37 1.83 -17.10 4.63
CA GLY A 37 2.41 -17.70 5.83
C GLY A 37 1.71 -17.22 7.10
N LEU A 38 2.10 -17.79 8.24
CA LEU A 38 1.52 -17.47 9.55
C LEU A 38 2.04 -16.15 10.14
N SER A 39 3.22 -15.70 9.72
CA SER A 39 3.80 -14.41 10.12
C SER A 39 4.50 -13.71 8.94
N PRO A 40 3.74 -13.22 7.93
CA PRO A 40 4.32 -12.59 6.74
C PRO A 40 5.15 -11.35 7.04
N TRP A 41 4.74 -10.53 8.02
CA TRP A 41 5.58 -9.45 8.52
C TRP A 41 6.61 -10.03 9.49
N GLY A 42 7.85 -10.15 9.03
CA GLY A 42 8.93 -10.82 9.77
C GLY A 42 10.31 -10.60 9.17
N PHE A 43 11.27 -11.39 9.63
CA PHE A 43 12.67 -11.31 9.21
C PHE A 43 12.85 -11.56 7.70
N GLY A 44 13.79 -10.85 7.07
CA GLY A 44 14.11 -10.99 5.65
C GLY A 44 13.05 -10.45 4.68
N VAL A 45 11.98 -9.82 5.17
CA VAL A 45 10.87 -9.29 4.36
C VAL A 45 11.32 -8.25 3.32
N MET A 46 12.53 -7.70 3.44
CA MET A 46 13.15 -6.81 2.45
C MET A 46 13.19 -7.38 1.02
N THR A 47 13.23 -8.71 0.89
CA THR A 47 13.25 -9.40 -0.41
C THR A 47 11.87 -9.55 -1.06
N TRP A 48 10.79 -9.30 -0.29
CA TRP A 48 9.43 -9.44 -0.77
C TRP A 48 9.13 -8.47 -1.93
N LYS A 49 8.38 -8.96 -2.91
CA LYS A 49 7.85 -8.19 -4.02
C LYS A 49 6.33 -8.36 -4.08
N PRO A 50 5.57 -7.28 -4.38
CA PRO A 50 4.13 -7.40 -4.54
C PRO A 50 3.79 -8.22 -5.79
N SER A 51 2.69 -8.97 -5.74
CA SER A 51 2.23 -9.81 -6.86
C SER A 51 1.59 -9.03 -8.01
N ALA A 52 1.34 -7.74 -7.82
CA ALA A 52 0.79 -6.81 -8.79
C ALA A 52 1.19 -5.37 -8.41
N PRO A 53 1.08 -4.39 -9.34
CA PRO A 53 1.29 -2.98 -9.01
C PRO A 53 0.36 -2.50 -7.88
N ILE A 54 0.92 -1.70 -6.96
CA ILE A 54 0.21 -1.11 -5.81
C ILE A 54 -0.07 0.35 -6.12
N HIS A 55 -1.32 0.78 -5.93
CA HIS A 55 -1.75 2.15 -6.22
C HIS A 55 -2.26 2.85 -4.95
N LYS A 56 -2.40 4.17 -5.03
CA LYS A 56 -3.14 4.93 -4.02
C LYS A 56 -4.55 4.37 -3.87
N GLY A 57 -4.99 4.19 -2.62
CA GLY A 57 -6.27 3.58 -2.28
C GLY A 57 -6.19 2.10 -1.91
N ASP A 58 -5.15 1.39 -2.37
CA ASP A 58 -4.89 0.00 -1.96
C ASP A 58 -4.49 -0.09 -0.47
N PHE A 59 -4.47 -1.31 0.06
CA PHE A 59 -4.10 -1.62 1.42
C PHE A 59 -2.87 -2.51 1.52
N LEU A 60 -2.02 -2.21 2.48
CA LEU A 60 -0.89 -3.05 2.89
C LEU A 60 -1.23 -3.68 4.23
N LYS A 61 -1.30 -5.01 4.27
CA LYS A 61 -1.53 -5.79 5.48
C LYS A 61 -0.20 -6.29 6.04
N PHE A 62 0.10 -5.87 7.26
CA PHE A 62 1.19 -6.37 8.07
C PHE A 62 0.58 -7.28 9.13
N SER A 63 1.04 -8.52 9.26
CA SER A 63 0.53 -9.44 10.29
C SER A 63 1.63 -10.35 10.80
N TRP A 64 1.61 -10.61 12.10
CA TRP A 64 2.65 -11.39 12.77
C TRP A 64 2.14 -12.19 13.97
N LYS A 65 2.92 -13.21 14.35
CA LYS A 65 2.62 -14.15 15.42
C LYS A 65 3.90 -14.64 16.10
N GLY A 66 3.88 -14.75 17.43
CA GLY A 66 4.91 -15.41 18.23
C GLY A 66 5.96 -14.46 18.80
N ILE A 67 6.71 -13.77 17.94
CA ILE A 67 7.78 -12.84 18.36
C ILE A 67 7.32 -11.37 18.32
N PRO A 68 7.84 -10.49 19.21
CA PRO A 68 7.41 -9.10 19.27
C PRO A 68 7.77 -8.31 18.02
N HIS A 69 6.79 -7.63 17.42
CA HIS A 69 7.00 -6.72 16.29
C HIS A 69 6.16 -5.46 16.43
N ASP A 70 6.56 -4.43 15.71
CA ASP A 70 5.74 -3.28 15.40
C ASP A 70 5.86 -2.90 13.91
N VAL A 71 5.14 -1.85 13.52
CA VAL A 71 5.17 -1.27 12.18
C VAL A 71 5.42 0.23 12.30
N TRP A 72 6.45 0.68 11.59
CA TRP A 72 6.77 2.10 11.40
C TRP A 72 6.79 2.43 9.93
N LEU A 73 6.26 3.61 9.58
CA LEU A 73 6.48 4.23 8.28
C LEU A 73 7.69 5.16 8.38
N MET A 74 8.77 4.83 7.68
CA MET A 74 10.02 5.58 7.69
C MET A 74 9.87 6.88 6.90
N ASN A 75 10.64 7.91 7.28
CA ASN A 75 10.55 9.23 6.68
C ASN A 75 11.09 9.26 5.24
N ASN A 76 12.21 8.59 4.99
CA ASN A 76 12.92 8.57 3.72
C ASN A 76 13.85 7.35 3.60
N VAL A 77 14.53 7.24 2.46
CA VAL A 77 15.45 6.14 2.17
C VAL A 77 16.66 6.08 3.11
N ASP A 78 17.21 7.21 3.54
CA ASP A 78 18.36 7.25 4.45
C ASP A 78 17.98 6.75 5.85
N ALA A 79 16.82 7.17 6.35
CA ALA A 79 16.26 6.68 7.59
C ALA A 79 15.98 5.18 7.53
N TYR A 80 15.44 4.70 6.41
CA TYR A 80 15.21 3.28 6.16
C TYR A 80 16.50 2.46 6.12
N ASN A 81 17.53 2.94 5.42
CA ASN A 81 18.81 2.27 5.29
C ASN A 81 19.53 2.17 6.65
N ASN A 82 19.49 3.26 7.42
CA ASN A 82 20.17 3.36 8.71
C ASN A 82 19.32 2.90 9.90
N CYS A 83 18.08 2.45 9.69
CA CYS A 83 17.14 2.11 10.75
C CYS A 83 16.95 3.26 11.76
N ASN A 84 16.88 4.49 11.25
CA ASN A 84 16.67 5.69 12.07
C ASN A 84 15.17 5.99 12.19
N PHE A 85 14.63 5.82 13.39
CA PHE A 85 13.20 6.00 13.66
C PHE A 85 12.84 7.39 14.20
N SER A 86 13.80 8.31 14.37
CA SER A 86 13.57 9.60 15.06
C SER A 86 12.48 10.47 14.41
N ALA A 87 12.39 10.45 13.08
CA ALA A 87 11.35 11.13 12.30
C ALA A 87 10.32 10.16 11.68
N ALA A 88 10.38 8.87 12.03
CA ALA A 88 9.46 7.88 11.53
C ALA A 88 8.09 7.98 12.22
N LYS A 89 7.04 7.52 11.53
CA LYS A 89 5.67 7.52 12.06
C LYS A 89 5.32 6.13 12.58
N LYS A 90 5.27 5.98 13.90
CA LYS A 90 4.79 4.75 14.55
C LYS A 90 3.36 4.44 14.14
N LYS A 91 3.10 3.20 13.73
CA LYS A 91 1.76 2.72 13.35
C LYS A 91 1.17 1.76 14.37
N THR A 92 2.01 0.98 15.03
CA THR A 92 1.59 0.05 16.08
C THR A 92 2.56 0.07 17.26
N GLY A 93 2.13 -0.44 18.41
CA GLY A 93 3.03 -0.82 19.51
C GLY A 93 3.76 -2.12 19.23
N ILE A 94 4.74 -2.45 20.08
CA ILE A 94 5.46 -3.73 20.05
C ILE A 94 4.56 -4.78 20.71
N THR A 95 4.16 -5.80 19.96
CA THR A 95 3.35 -6.92 20.46
C THR A 95 3.80 -8.24 19.84
N SER A 96 3.64 -9.36 20.55
CA SER A 96 3.96 -10.70 20.02
C SER A 96 2.94 -11.22 18.99
N PHE A 97 1.78 -10.57 18.91
CA PHE A 97 0.69 -10.92 17.99
C PHE A 97 0.06 -9.63 17.50
N GLY A 98 -0.19 -9.52 16.20
CA GLY A 98 -0.81 -8.33 15.66
C GLY A 98 -1.12 -8.40 14.18
N SER A 99 -2.01 -7.50 13.77
CA SER A 99 -2.29 -7.21 12.38
C SER A 99 -2.55 -5.71 12.23
N TYR A 100 -1.99 -5.11 11.18
CA TYR A 100 -2.16 -3.70 10.86
C TYR A 100 -2.46 -3.52 9.38
N MET A 101 -3.45 -2.69 9.09
CA MET A 101 -3.85 -2.31 7.74
C MET A 101 -3.45 -0.87 7.48
N TYR A 102 -2.54 -0.66 6.53
CA TYR A 102 -2.18 0.67 6.05
C TYR A 102 -2.90 0.95 4.73
N LYS A 103 -3.73 1.99 4.68
CA LYS A 103 -4.27 2.50 3.41
C LYS A 103 -3.21 3.36 2.72
N VAL A 104 -2.88 3.05 1.47
CA VAL A 104 -1.94 3.84 0.67
C VAL A 104 -2.60 5.18 0.34
N THR A 105 -2.10 6.27 0.92
CA THR A 105 -2.67 7.61 0.75
C THR A 105 -1.86 8.52 -0.18
N SER A 106 -0.61 8.15 -0.47
CA SER A 106 0.33 8.92 -1.27
C SER A 106 0.69 8.19 -2.57
N THR A 107 1.00 8.95 -3.61
CA THR A 107 1.66 8.46 -4.84
C THR A 107 3.19 8.52 -4.74
N ALA A 108 3.74 9.07 -3.64
CA ALA A 108 5.17 9.03 -3.37
C ALA A 108 5.65 7.58 -3.27
N SER A 109 6.76 7.29 -3.94
CA SER A 109 7.28 5.95 -4.12
C SER A 109 8.79 5.93 -3.96
N PRO A 110 9.37 4.91 -3.30
CA PRO A 110 8.71 3.88 -2.49
C PRO A 110 8.16 4.41 -1.16
N LEU A 111 7.20 3.68 -0.56
CA LEU A 111 6.90 3.78 0.87
C LEU A 111 7.80 2.82 1.65
N TYR A 112 8.43 3.31 2.72
CA TYR A 112 9.40 2.54 3.49
C TYR A 112 8.82 2.11 4.84
N PHE A 113 8.81 0.82 5.14
CA PHE A 113 8.34 0.29 6.42
C PHE A 113 9.40 -0.50 7.14
N SER A 114 9.40 -0.48 8.48
CA SER A 114 10.32 -1.27 9.30
C SER A 114 9.76 -1.55 10.71
N CYS A 115 10.44 -2.45 11.42
CA CYS A 115 10.19 -2.83 12.82
C CYS A 115 11.31 -2.25 13.70
N SER A 116 10.97 -1.57 14.80
CA SER A 116 11.94 -0.89 15.67
C SER A 116 12.46 -1.76 16.82
N VAL A 117 12.02 -3.01 16.91
CA VAL A 117 12.58 -3.96 17.87
C VAL A 117 14.08 -4.14 17.59
N ILE A 118 14.88 -4.14 18.67
CA ILE A 118 16.34 -4.18 18.58
C ILE A 118 16.77 -5.39 17.73
N GLY A 119 17.67 -5.15 16.77
CA GLY A 119 18.14 -6.18 15.83
C GLY A 119 17.26 -6.33 14.58
N HIS A 120 15.94 -6.23 14.70
CA HIS A 120 15.02 -6.61 13.63
C HIS A 120 15.23 -5.82 12.33
N CYS A 121 15.36 -4.49 12.39
CA CYS A 121 15.56 -3.69 11.17
C CYS A 121 16.92 -3.93 10.49
N LYS A 122 18.02 -3.92 11.26
CA LYS A 122 19.39 -3.85 10.72
C LYS A 122 20.04 -5.22 10.56
N ALA A 123 19.88 -6.11 11.54
CA ALA A 123 20.45 -7.45 11.51
C ALA A 123 19.55 -8.41 10.73
N ASP A 124 18.25 -8.39 11.01
CA ASP A 124 17.32 -9.38 10.43
C ASP A 124 16.63 -8.90 9.14
N ASN A 125 16.98 -7.71 8.65
CA ASN A 125 16.38 -7.11 7.45
C ASN A 125 14.83 -7.05 7.50
N MET A 126 14.27 -6.82 8.69
CA MET A 126 12.83 -6.59 8.89
C MET A 126 12.44 -5.16 8.51
N LYS A 127 12.56 -4.90 7.21
CA LYS A 127 12.26 -3.62 6.57
C LYS A 127 11.88 -3.86 5.12
N VAL A 128 10.99 -3.07 4.56
CA VAL A 128 10.54 -3.22 3.17
C VAL A 128 10.37 -1.86 2.49
N ALA A 129 10.78 -1.78 1.23
CA ALA A 129 10.51 -0.64 0.35
C ALA A 129 9.42 -1.05 -0.63
N ILE A 130 8.27 -0.40 -0.55
CA ILE A 130 7.05 -0.77 -1.28
C ILE A 130 6.89 0.21 -2.44
N PRO A 131 7.08 -0.24 -3.69
CA PRO A 131 6.88 0.62 -4.85
C PRO A 131 5.40 0.95 -4.99
N ILE A 132 5.10 2.23 -5.16
CA ILE A 132 3.78 2.73 -5.52
C ILE A 132 3.81 3.11 -7.00
N THR A 133 2.80 2.66 -7.73
CA THR A 133 2.54 3.02 -9.11
C THR A 133 1.63 4.24 -9.13
N ALA A 134 1.99 5.23 -9.95
CA ALA A 134 1.26 6.47 -10.12
C ALA A 134 -0.12 6.25 -10.76
#